data_AF-A0A6E8W2E5-F1
#
_entry.id   AF-A0A6E8W2E5-F1
#
_cell.length_a   1.000
_cell.length_b   1.000
_cell.length_c   1.000
_cell.angle_alpha   90.00
_cell.angle_beta   90.00
_cell.angle_gamma   90.00
#
_symmetry.space_group_name_H-M   'P 1'
#
loop_
_entity.id
_entity.type
_entity.pdbx_description
1 polymer ?
#
loop_
_entity_poly.entity_id
_entity_poly.type
_entity_poly.pdbx_seq_one_letter_code
_entity_poly.pdbx_strand_id
1 'polypeptide(L)'
;ELNLLQHAIFDKLTTLQNQSNKMVIEQIASTTQEQSRKEIQKLASKEDLALFKVDPGLYFRSISTRSCKDEPSNRTGEFLIQPTQNDEPFLGYCEQTAFGGGWLVFQYRYDGSVDFYRNWTEYRNGFGSMDGEFWLGLENLHRMTSAQKHELLVELKHFNGSYMYARYDEFEIGNEKDQYPLARLGSYTGTAGDLISIHKGMKFSTKDRDNDKS
;
A
#
# COMPACT_ATOMS: atom_id res chain seq x y z
N GLU A 1 -35.52 -35.46 34.29
CA GLU A 1 -34.26 -36.05 33.78
C GLU A 1 -34.19 -36.15 32.25
N LEU A 2 -35.24 -36.59 31.52
CA LEU A 2 -35.20 -36.69 30.04
C LEU A 2 -34.80 -35.39 29.30
N ASN A 3 -35.24 -34.21 29.78
CA ASN A 3 -35.02 -32.94 29.07
C ASN A 3 -33.54 -32.47 29.10
N LEU A 4 -32.82 -32.77 30.20
CA LEU A 4 -31.40 -32.43 30.33
C LEU A 4 -30.51 -33.30 29.44
N LEU A 5 -30.86 -34.57 29.28
CA LEU A 5 -30.14 -35.48 28.40
C LEU A 5 -30.32 -35.10 26.93
N GLN A 6 -31.54 -34.70 26.52
CA GLN A 6 -31.82 -34.25 25.17
C GLN A 6 -31.06 -32.97 24.80
N HIS A 7 -30.99 -31.99 25.71
CA HIS A 7 -30.17 -30.80 25.53
C HIS A 7 -28.68 -31.13 25.41
N ALA A 8 -28.15 -31.97 26.29
CA ALA A 8 -26.73 -32.37 26.23
C ALA A 8 -26.38 -33.12 24.94
N ILE A 9 -27.31 -33.93 24.39
CA ILE A 9 -27.15 -34.60 23.11
C ILE A 9 -27.15 -33.58 21.97
N PHE A 10 -28.09 -32.63 21.99
CA PHE A 10 -28.18 -31.58 20.98
C PHE A 10 -26.91 -30.73 20.94
N ASP A 11 -26.41 -30.27 22.08
CA ASP A 11 -25.19 -29.46 22.16
C ASP A 11 -23.96 -30.22 21.64
N LYS A 12 -23.85 -31.51 21.94
CA LYS A 12 -22.78 -32.37 21.41
C LYS A 12 -22.88 -32.55 19.90
N LEU A 13 -24.09 -32.73 19.36
CA LEU A 13 -24.33 -32.83 17.92
C LEU A 13 -23.97 -31.51 17.21
N THR A 14 -24.35 -30.37 17.77
CA THR A 14 -23.99 -29.05 17.23
C THR A 14 -22.48 -28.84 17.26
N THR A 15 -21.82 -29.25 18.34
CA THR A 15 -20.35 -29.16 18.46
C THR A 15 -19.65 -30.01 17.41
N LEU A 16 -20.09 -31.26 17.21
CA LEU A 16 -19.56 -32.16 16.19
C LEU A 16 -19.80 -31.62 14.78
N GLN A 17 -20.98 -31.06 14.51
CA GLN A 17 -21.28 -30.44 13.22
C GLN A 17 -20.35 -29.26 12.93
N ASN A 18 -20.11 -28.39 13.92
CA ASN A 18 -19.22 -27.25 13.77
C ASN A 18 -17.76 -27.67 13.54
N GLN A 19 -17.29 -28.70 14.25
CA GLN A 19 -15.95 -29.27 14.04
C GLN A 19 -15.81 -29.89 12.64
N SER A 20 -16.82 -30.63 12.19
CA SER A 20 -16.88 -31.20 10.84
C SER A 20 -16.83 -30.11 9.77
N ASN A 21 -17.65 -29.06 9.91
CA ASN A 21 -17.67 -27.93 8.99
C ASN A 21 -16.30 -27.23 8.90
N LYS A 22 -15.63 -27.02 10.04
CA LYS A 22 -14.30 -26.41 10.08
C LYS A 22 -13.27 -27.25 9.32
N MET A 23 -13.26 -28.57 9.53
CA MET A 23 -12.35 -29.49 8.85
C MET A 23 -12.57 -29.50 7.34
N VAL A 24 -13.83 -29.45 6.90
CA VAL A 24 -14.18 -29.36 5.47
C VAL A 24 -13.69 -28.05 4.86
N ILE A 25 -13.83 -26.91 5.56
CA ILE A 25 -13.34 -25.60 5.09
C ILE A 25 -11.81 -25.61 4.94
N GLU A 26 -11.09 -26.15 5.92
CA GLU A 26 -9.62 -26.29 5.87
C GLU A 26 -9.17 -27.16 4.70
N GLN A 27 -9.86 -28.27 4.44
CA GLN A 27 -9.59 -29.15 3.31
C GLN A 27 -9.85 -28.46 1.97
N ILE A 28 -10.95 -27.70 1.86
CA ILE A 28 -11.26 -26.90 0.67
C ILE A 28 -10.16 -25.88 0.43
N ALA A 29 -9.75 -25.11 1.45
CA ALA A 29 -8.69 -24.11 1.32
C ALA A 29 -7.36 -24.71 0.81
N SER A 30 -6.96 -25.86 1.37
CA SER A 30 -5.76 -26.60 0.92
C SER A 30 -5.88 -27.04 -0.54
N THR A 31 -7.04 -27.59 -0.93
CA THR A 31 -7.29 -28.06 -2.30
C THR A 31 -7.30 -26.90 -3.29
N THR A 32 -7.93 -25.77 -2.92
CA THR A 32 -7.95 -24.54 -3.73
C THR A 32 -6.53 -23.97 -3.89
N GLN A 33 -5.71 -23.95 -2.84
CA GLN A 33 -4.32 -23.51 -2.92
C GLN A 33 -3.49 -24.39 -3.87
N GLU A 34 -3.65 -25.71 -3.80
CA GLU A 34 -3.00 -26.67 -4.69
C GLU A 34 -3.45 -26.49 -6.16
N GLN A 35 -4.75 -26.23 -6.39
CA GLN A 35 -5.29 -25.94 -7.72
C GLN A 35 -4.74 -24.64 -8.30
N SER A 36 -4.74 -23.55 -7.52
CA SER A 36 -4.15 -22.27 -7.94
C SER A 36 -2.67 -22.42 -8.28
N ARG A 37 -1.92 -23.22 -7.52
CA ARG A 37 -0.50 -23.50 -7.82
C ARG A 37 -0.32 -24.20 -9.17
N LYS A 38 -1.19 -25.16 -9.51
CA LYS A 38 -1.14 -25.87 -10.81
C LYS A 38 -1.51 -24.96 -11.97
N GLU A 39 -2.50 -24.09 -11.81
CA GLU A 39 -2.86 -23.06 -12.79
C GLU A 39 -1.68 -22.10 -13.04
N ILE A 40 -1.04 -21.59 -11.98
CA ILE A 40 0.16 -20.75 -12.08
C ILE A 40 1.29 -21.47 -12.85
N GLN A 41 1.54 -22.74 -12.54
CA GLN A 41 2.55 -23.54 -13.25
C GLN A 41 2.25 -23.76 -14.73
N LYS A 42 0.98 -23.67 -15.12
CA LYS A 42 0.53 -23.79 -16.51
C LYS A 42 0.61 -22.46 -17.26
N LEU A 43 0.47 -21.34 -16.54
CA LEU A 43 0.58 -19.97 -17.07
C LEU A 43 2.04 -19.49 -17.18
N ALA A 44 2.92 -19.91 -16.28
CA ALA A 44 4.34 -19.54 -16.30
C ALA A 44 5.14 -20.40 -17.28
N SER A 45 5.90 -19.77 -18.18
CA SER A 45 6.81 -20.49 -19.09
C SER A 45 8.01 -21.08 -18.33
N LYS A 46 8.73 -22.02 -18.96
CA LYS A 46 9.99 -22.54 -18.38
C LYS A 46 11.05 -21.45 -18.18
N GLU A 47 11.00 -20.39 -18.97
CA GLU A 47 11.88 -19.20 -18.85
C GLU A 47 11.47 -18.37 -17.63
N ASP A 48 10.16 -18.17 -17.41
CA ASP A 48 9.64 -17.50 -16.20
C ASP A 48 10.00 -18.29 -14.94
N LEU A 49 9.88 -19.62 -14.98
CA LEU A 49 10.27 -20.51 -13.87
C LEU A 49 11.79 -20.59 -13.66
N ALA A 50 12.60 -20.34 -14.68
CA ALA A 50 14.05 -20.25 -14.55
C ALA A 50 14.48 -18.97 -13.84
N LEU A 51 13.72 -17.87 -13.99
CA LEU A 51 13.90 -16.63 -13.24
C LEU A 51 13.76 -16.86 -11.71
N PHE A 52 12.89 -17.79 -11.30
CA PHE A 52 12.68 -18.15 -9.89
C PHE A 52 13.69 -19.16 -9.32
N LYS A 53 14.57 -19.74 -10.14
CA LYS A 53 15.46 -20.86 -9.74
C LYS A 53 16.94 -20.48 -9.57
N VAL A 54 17.28 -19.19 -9.62
CA VAL A 54 18.68 -18.76 -9.48
C VAL A 54 18.98 -18.37 -8.03
N ASP A 55 20.08 -18.93 -7.52
CA ASP A 55 20.80 -18.71 -6.26
C ASP A 55 20.21 -17.67 -5.25
N PRO A 56 19.81 -18.08 -4.02
CA PRO A 56 19.19 -17.19 -3.02
C PRO A 56 20.01 -15.95 -2.63
N GLY A 57 21.33 -15.96 -2.87
CA GLY A 57 22.23 -14.85 -2.55
C GLY A 57 22.39 -13.80 -3.65
N LEU A 58 21.96 -14.08 -4.89
CA LEU A 58 22.30 -13.24 -6.06
C LEU A 58 21.09 -12.57 -6.73
N TYR A 59 19.85 -12.92 -6.39
CA TYR A 59 18.66 -12.41 -7.11
C TYR A 59 17.76 -11.42 -6.38
N PHE A 60 17.95 -11.14 -5.09
CA PHE A 60 17.16 -10.09 -4.43
C PHE A 60 17.55 -8.68 -4.88
N ARG A 61 18.73 -8.52 -5.50
CA ARG A 61 19.24 -7.23 -6.01
C ARG A 61 18.65 -6.80 -7.36
N SER A 62 17.84 -7.62 -8.04
CA SER A 62 17.38 -7.33 -9.42
C SER A 62 15.87 -7.21 -9.63
N ILE A 63 15.04 -7.39 -8.61
CA ILE A 63 13.57 -7.30 -8.76
C ILE A 63 13.04 -5.97 -8.21
N SER A 64 13.71 -5.39 -7.21
CA SER A 64 13.37 -4.10 -6.66
C SER A 64 14.15 -2.97 -7.34
N THR A 65 13.48 -1.85 -7.55
CA THR A 65 14.11 -0.59 -7.95
C THR A 65 14.21 0.35 -6.74
N ARG A 66 15.16 1.30 -6.76
CA ARG A 66 15.32 2.27 -5.66
C ARG A 66 14.19 3.27 -5.60
N SER A 67 13.65 3.63 -6.75
CA SER A 67 12.57 4.58 -6.89
C SER A 67 11.89 4.38 -8.24
N CYS A 68 10.70 4.94 -8.42
CA CYS A 68 10.04 4.94 -9.73
C CYS A 68 10.87 5.67 -10.81
N LYS A 69 11.74 6.60 -10.42
CA LYS A 69 12.65 7.28 -11.35
C LYS A 69 13.75 6.35 -11.90
N ASP A 70 14.10 5.32 -11.15
CA ASP A 70 15.12 4.33 -11.53
C ASP A 70 14.51 3.10 -12.23
N GLU A 71 13.18 3.06 -12.39
CA GLU A 71 12.47 1.94 -13.05
C GLU A 71 12.67 1.98 -14.57
N PRO A 72 13.38 1.01 -15.17
CA PRO A 72 13.84 1.10 -16.56
C PRO A 72 12.74 0.89 -17.61
N SER A 73 11.59 0.34 -17.24
CA SER A 73 10.55 0.01 -18.22
C SER A 73 9.87 1.25 -18.82
N ASN A 74 9.93 2.41 -18.16
CA ASN A 74 9.15 3.61 -18.49
C ASN A 74 7.64 3.33 -18.61
N ARG A 75 7.15 2.27 -17.96
CA ARG A 75 5.74 1.89 -17.96
C ARG A 75 5.11 2.29 -16.63
N THR A 76 3.94 2.91 -16.71
CA THR A 76 3.09 3.09 -15.53
C THR A 76 2.60 1.72 -15.05
N GLY A 77 2.66 1.49 -13.73
CA GLY A 77 2.21 0.23 -13.12
C GLY A 77 2.82 -0.02 -11.75
N GLU A 78 2.60 -1.22 -11.24
CA GLU A 78 3.11 -1.67 -9.95
C GLU A 78 4.52 -2.24 -10.05
N PHE A 79 5.40 -1.83 -9.14
CA PHE A 79 6.79 -2.29 -9.06
C PHE A 79 7.22 -2.46 -7.61
N LEU A 80 8.18 -3.36 -7.36
CA LEU A 80 8.81 -3.48 -6.04
C LEU A 80 9.81 -2.34 -5.85
N ILE A 81 9.60 -1.55 -4.80
CA ILE A 81 10.44 -0.41 -4.44
C ILE A 81 11.24 -0.73 -3.19
N GLN A 82 12.54 -0.47 -3.23
CA GLN A 82 13.46 -0.68 -2.12
C GLN A 82 14.42 0.53 -2.02
N PRO A 83 14.11 1.52 -1.18
CA PRO A 83 14.86 2.79 -1.13
C PRO A 83 16.35 2.59 -0.82
N THR A 84 16.65 1.75 0.17
CA THR A 84 18.01 1.38 0.57
C THR A 84 18.18 -0.15 0.63
N GLN A 85 19.42 -0.64 0.54
CA GLN A 85 19.71 -2.09 0.53
C GLN A 85 19.27 -2.83 1.81
N ASN A 86 19.04 -2.10 2.90
CA ASN A 86 18.63 -2.67 4.19
C ASN A 86 17.12 -2.62 4.41
N ASP A 87 16.37 -1.93 3.54
CA ASP A 87 14.92 -1.86 3.64
C ASP A 87 14.27 -3.14 3.11
N GLU A 88 13.18 -3.55 3.73
CA GLU A 88 12.26 -4.51 3.13
C GLU A 88 11.55 -3.85 1.93
N PRO A 89 11.61 -4.42 0.72
CA PRO A 89 10.91 -3.87 -0.43
C PRO A 89 9.39 -3.86 -0.22
N PHE A 90 8.72 -2.88 -0.82
CA PHE A 90 7.27 -2.79 -0.81
C PHE A 90 6.75 -2.57 -2.24
N LEU A 91 5.50 -2.96 -2.49
CA LEU A 91 4.86 -2.69 -3.78
C LEU A 91 4.50 -1.21 -3.87
N GLY A 92 4.89 -0.54 -4.95
CA GLY A 92 4.62 0.86 -5.24
C GLY A 92 4.02 1.03 -6.63
N TYR A 93 3.17 2.04 -6.81
CA TYR A 93 2.63 2.39 -8.12
C TYR A 93 3.47 3.51 -8.74
N CYS A 94 4.13 3.21 -9.84
CA CYS A 94 4.95 4.17 -10.59
C CYS A 94 4.15 4.78 -11.72
N GLU A 95 4.11 6.12 -11.77
CA GLU A 95 3.55 6.89 -12.88
C GLU A 95 4.70 7.45 -13.73
N GLN A 96 4.76 7.04 -15.00
CA GLN A 96 5.90 7.26 -15.88
C GLN A 96 5.63 8.23 -17.04
N THR A 97 4.43 8.79 -17.15
CA THR A 97 4.02 9.67 -18.26
C THR A 97 3.83 11.12 -17.82
N ALA A 98 3.12 11.36 -16.71
CA ALA A 98 2.85 12.70 -16.22
C ALA A 98 4.14 13.38 -15.71
N PHE A 99 4.30 14.68 -16.00
CA PHE A 99 5.43 15.50 -15.54
C PHE A 99 6.83 14.90 -15.77
N GLY A 100 7.01 14.14 -16.86
CA GLY A 100 8.29 13.51 -17.20
C GLY A 100 8.57 12.19 -16.49
N GLY A 101 7.58 11.64 -15.77
CA GLY A 101 7.65 10.32 -15.15
C GLY A 101 8.51 10.25 -13.89
N GLY A 102 8.69 9.04 -13.38
CA GLY A 102 9.45 8.75 -12.18
C GLY A 102 8.70 8.96 -10.87
N TRP A 103 7.37 9.09 -10.92
CA TRP A 103 6.55 9.42 -9.75
C TRP A 103 6.10 8.17 -9.02
N LEU A 104 6.37 8.11 -7.72
CA LEU A 104 5.72 7.15 -6.83
C LEU A 104 4.38 7.75 -6.37
N VAL A 105 3.28 7.12 -6.75
CA VAL A 105 1.95 7.52 -6.29
C VAL A 105 1.74 6.97 -4.89
N PHE A 106 1.58 7.84 -3.90
CA PHE A 106 1.34 7.43 -2.52
C PHE A 106 -0.12 7.57 -2.07
N GLN A 107 -0.95 8.28 -2.84
CA GLN A 107 -2.36 8.50 -2.57
C GLN A 107 -3.10 8.78 -3.88
N TYR A 108 -4.19 8.05 -4.15
CA TYR A 108 -4.96 8.19 -5.39
C TYR A 108 -6.47 8.08 -5.14
N ARG A 109 -7.23 9.07 -5.62
CA ARG A 109 -8.70 9.20 -5.45
C ARG A 109 -9.34 9.57 -6.78
N TYR A 110 -10.46 8.95 -7.11
CA TYR A 110 -11.23 9.29 -8.30
C TYR A 110 -12.72 8.92 -8.24
N ASP A 111 -13.15 7.91 -7.45
CA ASP A 111 -14.53 7.41 -7.44
C ASP A 111 -15.15 7.25 -6.04
N GLY A 112 -14.37 7.41 -4.97
CA GLY A 112 -14.84 7.24 -3.59
C GLY A 112 -15.11 5.79 -3.19
N SER A 113 -14.60 4.80 -3.94
CA SER A 113 -14.77 3.37 -3.66
C SER A 113 -14.09 2.92 -2.36
N VAL A 114 -13.12 3.67 -1.87
CA VAL A 114 -12.40 3.37 -0.63
C VAL A 114 -12.69 4.44 0.43
N ASP A 115 -13.07 3.99 1.63
CA ASP A 115 -13.23 4.86 2.79
C ASP A 115 -11.85 5.33 3.27
N PHE A 116 -11.68 6.64 3.46
CA PHE A 116 -10.47 7.26 4.00
C PHE A 116 -10.65 7.72 5.46
N TYR A 117 -11.83 7.54 6.07
CA TYR A 117 -12.05 7.79 7.49
C TYR A 117 -11.51 6.63 8.36
N ARG A 118 -10.18 6.45 8.32
CA ARG A 118 -9.46 5.29 8.88
C ARG A 118 -8.72 5.60 10.18
N ASN A 119 -8.34 4.54 10.89
CA ASN A 119 -7.60 4.64 12.14
C ASN A 119 -6.08 4.84 11.91
N TRP A 120 -5.33 5.09 12.98
CA TRP A 120 -3.88 5.32 12.92
C TRP A 120 -3.11 4.16 12.28
N THR A 121 -3.47 2.92 12.66
CA THR A 121 -2.75 1.72 12.19
C THR A 121 -2.97 1.50 10.69
N GLU A 122 -4.17 1.77 10.18
CA GLU A 122 -4.48 1.71 8.76
C GLU A 122 -3.71 2.79 7.98
N TYR A 123 -3.68 4.04 8.46
CA TYR A 123 -2.88 5.10 7.82
C TYR A 123 -1.37 4.82 7.88
N ARG A 124 -0.90 4.20 8.96
CA ARG A 124 0.48 3.78 9.10
C ARG A 124 0.86 2.74 8.03
N ASN A 125 0.07 1.67 7.94
CA ASN A 125 0.40 0.50 7.15
C ASN A 125 0.01 0.64 5.67
N GLY A 126 -0.97 1.48 5.35
CA GLY A 126 -1.58 1.55 4.02
C GLY A 126 -2.93 0.85 3.94
N PHE A 127 -3.76 1.26 2.97
CA PHE A 127 -5.06 0.67 2.69
C PHE A 127 -5.51 0.96 1.25
N GLY A 128 -6.53 0.24 0.79
CA GLY A 128 -7.04 0.32 -0.58
C GLY A 128 -6.30 -0.65 -1.52
N SER A 129 -6.39 -0.39 -2.83
CA SER A 129 -5.73 -1.19 -3.86
C SER A 129 -5.11 -0.28 -4.91
N MET A 130 -3.92 -0.61 -5.40
CA MET A 130 -3.25 0.14 -6.47
C MET A 130 -3.94 0.01 -7.84
N ASP A 131 -4.84 -0.99 -7.98
CA ASP A 131 -5.79 -1.09 -9.10
C ASP A 131 -7.00 -0.12 -8.97
N GLY A 132 -7.09 0.65 -7.87
CA GLY A 132 -8.19 1.55 -7.55
C GLY A 132 -7.75 2.71 -6.68
N GLU A 133 -8.56 3.11 -5.70
CA GLU A 133 -8.16 4.12 -4.70
C GLU A 133 -7.30 3.51 -3.60
N PHE A 134 -6.26 4.24 -3.17
CA PHE A 134 -5.38 3.74 -2.11
C PHE A 134 -4.63 4.84 -1.37
N TRP A 135 -4.07 4.42 -0.24
CA TRP A 135 -3.08 5.10 0.56
C TRP A 135 -1.88 4.15 0.78
N LEU A 136 -0.68 4.57 0.39
CA LEU A 136 0.52 3.72 0.41
C LEU A 136 0.98 3.33 1.83
N GLY A 137 0.64 4.14 2.83
CA GLY A 137 1.09 3.96 4.21
C GLY A 137 2.19 4.96 4.60
N LEU A 138 2.07 5.52 5.80
CA LEU A 138 3.03 6.49 6.35
C LEU A 138 4.42 5.88 6.55
N GLU A 139 4.54 4.60 6.89
CA GLU A 139 5.85 3.95 7.03
C GLU A 139 6.61 3.85 5.72
N ASN A 140 5.91 3.50 4.64
CA ASN A 140 6.51 3.46 3.30
C ASN A 140 6.89 4.86 2.83
N LEU A 141 6.01 5.84 3.07
CA LEU A 141 6.26 7.23 2.68
C LEU A 141 7.43 7.86 3.47
N HIS A 142 7.54 7.56 4.77
CA HIS A 142 8.67 7.99 5.59
C HIS A 142 9.98 7.37 5.11
N ARG A 143 10.01 6.05 4.87
CA ARG A 143 11.19 5.35 4.31
C ARG A 143 11.64 5.95 2.99
N MET A 144 10.72 6.19 2.07
CA MET A 144 11.03 6.84 0.79
C MET A 144 11.64 8.22 0.98
N THR A 145 10.94 9.10 1.70
CA THR A 145 11.31 10.51 1.77
C THR A 145 12.51 10.80 2.65
N SER A 146 12.86 9.90 3.58
CA SER A 146 14.07 10.01 4.40
C SER A 146 15.32 9.46 3.72
N ALA A 147 15.19 8.53 2.77
CA ALA A 147 16.32 7.92 2.08
C ALA A 147 17.03 8.91 1.12
N GLN A 148 16.28 9.83 0.51
CA GLN A 148 16.81 10.86 -0.37
C GLN A 148 15.82 12.03 -0.51
N LYS A 149 16.29 13.17 -1.02
CA LYS A 149 15.42 14.32 -1.29
C LYS A 149 14.36 13.96 -2.34
N HIS A 150 13.10 14.17 -1.99
CA HIS A 150 11.96 14.00 -2.88
C HIS A 150 11.25 15.33 -3.10
N GLU A 151 10.57 15.46 -4.23
CA GLU A 151 9.58 16.49 -4.48
C GLU A 151 8.16 15.93 -4.32
N LEU A 152 7.19 16.81 -4.10
CA LEU A 152 5.77 16.47 -4.02
C LEU A 152 5.03 17.09 -5.19
N LEU A 153 4.19 16.28 -5.86
CA LEU A 153 3.20 16.72 -6.81
C LEU A 153 1.81 16.31 -6.32
N VAL A 154 0.88 17.25 -6.30
CA VAL A 154 -0.53 17.02 -6.00
C VAL A 154 -1.33 17.44 -7.22
N GLU A 155 -2.03 16.49 -7.83
CA GLU A 155 -2.89 16.71 -8.99
C GLU A 155 -4.35 16.64 -8.57
N LEU A 156 -5.16 17.58 -9.06
CA LEU A 156 -6.57 17.72 -8.73
C LEU A 156 -7.37 17.91 -10.01
N LYS A 157 -8.39 17.08 -10.20
CA LYS A 157 -9.34 17.17 -11.31
C LYS A 157 -10.75 17.37 -10.78
N HIS A 158 -11.37 18.46 -11.20
CA HIS A 158 -12.77 18.76 -10.85
C HIS A 158 -13.73 17.98 -11.75
N PHE A 159 -14.99 17.83 -11.31
CA PHE A 159 -16.05 17.16 -12.07
C PHE A 159 -16.34 17.82 -13.43
N ASN A 160 -16.10 19.13 -13.56
CA ASN A 160 -16.23 19.86 -14.83
C ASN A 160 -15.03 19.62 -15.78
N GLY A 161 -14.08 18.77 -15.40
CA GLY A 161 -12.88 18.46 -16.17
C GLY A 161 -11.72 19.42 -15.97
N SER A 162 -11.85 20.49 -15.18
CA SER A 162 -10.75 21.41 -14.92
C SER A 162 -9.66 20.72 -14.11
N TYR A 163 -8.42 20.95 -14.50
CA TYR A 163 -7.23 20.36 -13.91
C TYR A 163 -6.37 21.44 -13.24
N MET A 164 -5.89 21.14 -12.04
CA MET A 164 -4.97 22.00 -11.31
C MET A 164 -3.96 21.15 -10.54
N TYR A 165 -2.79 21.74 -10.26
CA TYR A 165 -1.74 21.04 -9.54
C TYR A 165 -1.02 21.96 -8.55
N ALA A 166 -0.40 21.35 -7.55
CA ALA A 166 0.54 21.96 -6.62
C ALA A 166 1.82 21.12 -6.60
N ARG A 167 2.97 21.75 -6.78
CA ARG A 167 4.29 21.12 -6.77
C ARG A 167 5.19 21.79 -5.75
N TYR A 168 5.91 21.00 -4.97
CA TYR A 168 6.88 21.44 -3.97
C TYR A 168 8.22 20.76 -4.22
N ASP A 169 9.29 21.54 -4.33
CA ASP A 169 10.64 21.04 -4.68
C ASP A 169 11.38 20.28 -3.55
N GLU A 170 10.73 20.13 -2.40
CA GLU A 170 11.16 19.30 -1.28
C GLU A 170 9.94 18.78 -0.52
N PHE A 171 9.98 17.51 -0.12
CA PHE A 171 8.93 16.85 0.66
C PHE A 171 9.54 15.75 1.52
N GLU A 172 9.32 15.82 2.82
CA GLU A 172 9.75 14.82 3.79
C GLU A 172 8.74 14.74 4.94
N ILE A 173 8.38 13.50 5.31
CA ILE A 173 7.66 13.25 6.55
C ILE A 173 8.59 12.62 7.59
N GLY A 174 8.40 12.97 8.86
CA GLY A 174 9.14 12.36 9.98
C GLY A 174 8.67 10.93 10.28
N ASN A 175 9.27 10.33 11.31
CA ASN A 175 8.98 8.95 11.73
C ASN A 175 7.71 8.83 12.62
N GLU A 176 7.31 7.59 12.95
CA GLU A 176 6.15 7.34 13.82
C GLU A 176 6.30 7.92 15.24
N LYS A 177 7.50 7.85 15.81
CA LYS A 177 7.80 8.33 17.18
C LYS A 177 7.56 9.82 17.32
N ASP A 178 7.73 10.57 16.23
CA ASP A 178 7.48 12.01 16.15
C ASP A 178 6.08 12.34 15.56
N GLN A 179 5.27 11.30 15.29
CA GLN A 179 3.91 11.37 14.73
C GLN A 179 3.86 11.86 13.27
N TYR A 180 4.81 11.40 12.43
CA TYR A 180 4.89 11.69 11.00
C TYR A 180 4.66 13.18 10.65
N PRO A 181 5.41 14.12 11.24
CA PRO A 181 5.25 15.52 10.91
C PRO A 181 5.58 15.77 9.43
N LEU A 182 4.95 16.76 8.81
CA LEU A 182 5.42 17.32 7.53
C LEU A 182 6.74 18.07 7.77
N ALA A 183 7.83 17.31 7.88
CA ALA A 183 9.12 17.75 8.36
C ALA A 183 9.77 18.74 7.39
N ARG A 184 9.66 18.48 6.08
CA ARG A 184 10.14 19.38 5.03
C ARG A 184 9.08 19.56 3.97
N LEU A 185 8.93 20.82 3.56
CA LEU A 185 8.15 21.22 2.41
C LEU A 185 8.87 22.40 1.77
N GLY A 186 9.17 22.23 0.49
CA GLY A 186 9.95 23.16 -0.32
C GLY A 186 9.15 24.33 -0.87
N SER A 187 9.67 24.95 -1.93
CA SER A 187 9.03 26.08 -2.61
C SER A 187 7.84 25.61 -3.46
N TYR A 188 6.71 26.30 -3.32
CA TYR A 188 5.51 26.03 -4.09
C TYR A 188 5.62 26.54 -5.54
N THR A 189 5.10 25.74 -6.47
CA THR A 189 4.72 26.15 -7.83
C THR A 189 3.41 25.45 -8.21
N GLY A 190 2.58 26.06 -9.07
CA GLY A 190 1.39 25.40 -9.60
C GLY A 190 0.21 26.33 -9.81
N THR A 191 -0.96 25.73 -10.03
CA THR A 191 -2.22 26.41 -10.33
C THR A 191 -3.30 26.19 -9.26
N ALA A 192 -3.09 25.28 -8.31
CA ALA A 192 -4.04 24.92 -7.26
C ALA A 192 -4.10 25.90 -6.06
N GLY A 193 -3.22 26.89 -6.01
CA GLY A 193 -2.92 27.66 -4.80
C GLY A 193 -2.04 26.89 -3.81
N ASP A 194 -1.32 27.61 -2.94
CA ASP A 194 -0.49 27.02 -1.89
C ASP A 194 -1.31 26.82 -0.61
N LEU A 195 -1.88 25.63 -0.46
CA LEU A 195 -2.67 25.24 0.71
C LEU A 195 -1.94 24.25 1.62
N ILE A 196 -0.75 23.76 1.24
CA ILE A 196 -0.01 22.76 2.03
C ILE A 196 1.04 23.44 2.91
N SER A 197 1.56 24.60 2.51
CA SER A 197 2.58 25.31 3.31
C SER A 197 2.14 25.64 4.73
N ILE A 198 0.85 25.87 4.97
CA ILE A 198 0.32 26.09 6.33
C ILE A 198 0.42 24.84 7.23
N HIS A 199 0.53 23.66 6.63
CA HIS A 199 0.67 22.38 7.32
C HIS A 199 2.13 22.00 7.59
N LYS A 200 3.10 22.80 7.15
CA LYS A 200 4.52 22.54 7.39
C LYS A 200 4.81 22.45 8.90
N GLY A 201 5.42 21.35 9.32
CA GLY A 201 5.71 21.03 10.72
C GLY A 201 4.50 20.55 11.53
N MET A 202 3.30 20.46 10.95
CA MET A 202 2.16 19.81 11.62
C MET A 202 2.36 18.29 11.65
N LYS A 203 1.87 17.66 12.72
CA LYS A 203 1.86 16.20 12.90
C LYS A 203 0.68 15.58 12.16
N PHE A 204 0.78 14.29 11.86
CA PHE A 204 -0.33 13.53 11.32
C PHE A 204 -1.34 13.21 12.43
N SER A 205 -2.63 13.21 12.10
CA SER A 205 -3.72 12.92 13.04
C SER A 205 -4.77 12.04 12.38
N THR A 206 -5.38 11.16 13.18
CA THR A 206 -6.49 10.29 12.76
C THR A 206 -7.61 10.35 13.78
N LYS A 207 -8.78 9.79 13.44
CA LYS A 207 -9.97 9.79 14.32
C LYS A 207 -9.73 9.22 15.72
N ASP A 208 -8.74 8.36 15.86
CA ASP A 208 -8.33 7.66 17.09
C ASP A 208 -7.00 8.16 17.66
N ARG A 209 -6.34 9.12 17.00
CA ARG A 209 -5.06 9.70 17.46
C ARG A 209 -4.97 11.18 17.09
N ASP A 210 -5.37 12.02 18.04
CA ASP A 210 -5.28 13.47 17.93
C ASP A 210 -3.83 13.93 18.16
N ASN A 211 -3.32 14.72 17.21
CA ASN A 211 -2.02 15.40 17.27
C ASN A 211 -2.10 16.79 16.61
N ASP A 212 -3.31 17.31 16.38
CA ASP A 212 -3.48 18.57 15.69
C ASP A 212 -3.23 19.76 16.63
N LYS A 213 -3.21 20.97 16.06
CA LYS A 213 -3.13 22.21 16.82
C LYS A 213 -4.51 22.84 16.82
N SER A 214 -5.35 22.36 17.74
CA SER A 214 -6.63 22.98 18.09
C SER A 214 -6.45 24.33 18.78
#